data_AF-A0A8H5CZP4-F1
#
_entry.id   AF-A0A8H5CZP4-F1
#
_cell.length_a   1.000
_cell.length_b   1.000
_cell.length_c   1.000
_cell.angle_alpha   90.00
_cell.angle_beta   90.00
_cell.angle_gamma   90.00
#
_symmetry.space_group_name_H-M   'P 1'
#
loop_
_entity.id
_entity.type
_entity.pdbx_description
1 polymer ?
#
loop_
_entity_poly.entity_id
_entity_poly.type
_entity_poly.pdbx_seq_one_letter_code
_entity_poly.pdbx_strand_id
1 'polypeptide(L)'
;MHASTLFTSIVTAAFFTLAKAHGEVVKIEVAGQTFNAPLINAGGDTGPFNVPSNNSPVTDVTSDNMFCGAVGNKATSTPSIDLSKGNTISFYWGSGYSAGTTWPHNTGPMFLYMAKCDGADCSSMTPSNTNFIKVEQQGFVNGQWAQAALKAGQPATFTIPSDLASGKYLVRHEVINLANTDENFPACSQFDITGGSNDYSSAKTAKFPGAYSATDAGLVVAGSAVYSIKSDAAYVFPGPDPINPTDGSSSGSGSSVSPSGSVSIGSSASNSSVAIHPTSILAVSAAIPIPTPSAVSSSPIATMNSSSTAAGSSSPSPSPSPSSPSSPSPSPSSLPTHAIQHGHHVTHPT
;
A
#
# COMPACT_ATOMS: atom_id res chain seq x y z
N MET A 1 -59.34 35.53 28.19
CA MET A 1 -58.34 34.44 28.32
C MET A 1 -58.45 33.57 27.07
N HIS A 2 -57.64 33.85 26.04
CA HIS A 2 -57.55 33.00 24.85
C HIS A 2 -56.08 32.62 24.67
N ALA A 3 -55.78 31.35 24.89
CA ALA A 3 -54.46 30.77 24.69
C ALA A 3 -54.42 30.12 23.30
N SER A 4 -53.70 30.72 22.36
CA SER A 4 -53.33 30.08 21.09
C SER A 4 -52.03 29.32 21.29
N THR A 5 -52.12 27.99 21.37
CA THR A 5 -50.96 27.09 21.29
C THR A 5 -50.58 26.87 19.82
N LEU A 6 -49.47 27.49 19.42
CA LEU A 6 -48.81 27.25 18.14
C LEU A 6 -47.93 26.00 18.28
N PHE A 7 -48.31 24.89 17.66
CA PHE A 7 -47.43 23.71 17.53
C PHE A 7 -46.44 23.94 16.39
N THR A 8 -45.19 24.23 16.72
CA THR A 8 -44.09 24.28 15.74
C THR A 8 -43.51 22.87 15.58
N SER A 9 -43.92 22.17 14.52
CA SER A 9 -43.32 20.90 14.14
C SER A 9 -41.90 21.14 13.61
N ILE A 10 -40.90 20.79 14.42
CA ILE A 10 -39.49 20.75 14.00
C ILE A 10 -39.28 19.46 13.20
N VAL A 11 -39.18 19.57 11.88
CA VAL A 11 -38.76 18.47 11.02
C VAL A 11 -37.23 18.40 11.08
N THR A 12 -36.71 17.49 11.90
CA THR A 12 -35.27 17.20 11.96
C THR A 12 -34.88 16.38 10.73
N ALA A 13 -34.40 17.04 9.67
CA ALA A 13 -33.81 16.36 8.54
C ALA A 13 -32.47 15.74 8.97
N ALA A 14 -32.46 14.42 9.17
CA ALA A 14 -31.22 13.67 9.35
C ALA A 14 -30.44 13.67 8.03
N PHE A 15 -29.48 14.59 7.90
CA PHE A 15 -28.46 14.53 6.85
C PHE A 15 -27.56 13.33 7.13
N PHE A 16 -27.89 12.18 6.55
CA PHE A 16 -26.95 11.07 6.44
C PHE A 16 -25.89 11.48 5.41
N THR A 17 -24.79 12.08 5.87
CA THR A 17 -23.59 12.19 5.06
C THR A 17 -23.14 10.77 4.76
N LEU A 18 -23.33 10.30 3.53
CA LEU A 18 -22.66 9.09 3.04
C LEU A 18 -21.17 9.38 3.08
N ALA A 19 -20.50 8.95 4.15
CA ALA A 19 -19.06 8.98 4.23
C ALA A 19 -18.53 8.01 3.16
N LYS A 20 -17.91 8.56 2.11
CA LYS A 20 -17.07 7.76 1.20
C LYS A 20 -15.90 7.22 2.01
N ALA A 21 -16.00 6.00 2.48
CA ALA A 21 -15.07 5.40 3.44
C ALA A 21 -14.07 4.43 2.78
N HIS A 22 -13.41 4.86 1.69
CA HIS A 22 -12.55 4.00 0.86
C HIS A 22 -11.40 4.78 0.23
N GLY A 23 -10.35 4.09 -0.22
CA GLY A 23 -9.23 4.75 -0.86
C GLY A 23 -8.29 3.85 -1.65
N GLU A 24 -7.35 4.49 -2.34
CA GLU A 24 -6.26 3.91 -3.11
C GLU A 24 -4.99 4.75 -2.95
N VAL A 25 -3.86 4.24 -3.46
CA VAL A 25 -2.62 5.02 -3.58
C VAL A 25 -2.76 6.04 -4.71
N VAL A 26 -2.64 7.32 -4.38
CA VAL A 26 -2.79 8.44 -5.33
C VAL A 26 -1.45 9.08 -5.72
N LYS A 27 -0.39 8.85 -4.94
CA LYS A 27 0.96 9.36 -5.22
C LYS A 27 2.02 8.48 -4.57
N ILE A 28 3.14 8.29 -5.26
CA ILE A 28 4.35 7.65 -4.74
C ILE A 28 5.51 8.65 -4.84
N GLU A 29 6.28 8.75 -3.77
CA GLU A 29 7.56 9.46 -3.75
C GLU A 29 8.68 8.50 -3.34
N VAL A 30 9.73 8.41 -4.15
CA VAL A 30 10.84 7.46 -3.92
C VAL A 30 12.12 7.97 -4.57
N ALA A 31 13.24 7.93 -3.84
CA ALA A 31 14.56 8.38 -4.31
C ALA A 31 14.54 9.78 -5.01
N GLY A 32 13.77 10.72 -4.47
CA GLY A 32 13.62 12.08 -5.02
C GLY A 32 12.73 12.20 -6.27
N GLN A 33 12.11 11.10 -6.72
CA GLN A 33 11.14 11.09 -7.81
C GLN A 33 9.72 11.09 -7.27
N THR A 34 8.79 11.68 -8.03
CA THR A 34 7.36 11.75 -7.69
C THR A 34 6.54 11.19 -8.85
N PHE A 35 5.61 10.30 -8.52
CA PHE A 35 4.67 9.68 -9.46
C PHE A 35 3.25 9.92 -8.94
N ASN A 36 2.38 10.51 -9.75
CA ASN A 36 0.96 10.67 -9.42
C ASN A 36 0.16 9.58 -10.13
N ALA A 37 -0.72 8.89 -9.39
CA ALA A 37 -1.62 7.92 -9.99
C ALA A 37 -2.70 8.67 -10.80
N PRO A 38 -3.10 8.17 -11.97
CA PRO A 38 -4.29 8.68 -12.63
C PRO A 38 -5.53 8.30 -11.80
N LEU A 39 -6.64 9.00 -12.03
CA LEU A 39 -7.90 8.68 -11.35
C LEU A 39 -8.39 7.29 -11.75
N ILE A 40 -9.15 6.66 -10.87
CA ILE A 40 -9.85 5.40 -11.15
C ILE A 40 -10.65 5.52 -12.46
N ASN A 41 -10.50 4.52 -13.33
CA ASN A 41 -11.10 4.45 -14.67
C ASN A 41 -10.62 5.51 -15.68
N ALA A 42 -9.60 6.32 -15.35
CA ALA A 42 -8.93 7.12 -16.35
C ALA A 42 -8.14 6.19 -17.30
N GLY A 43 -8.23 6.46 -18.60
CA GLY A 43 -7.38 5.82 -19.61
C GLY A 43 -6.06 6.56 -19.80
N GLY A 44 -5.10 5.92 -20.47
CA GLY A 44 -3.82 6.53 -20.84
C GLY A 44 -2.63 5.98 -20.04
N ASP A 45 -1.64 6.84 -19.81
CA ASP A 45 -0.43 6.49 -19.07
C ASP A 45 -0.71 6.37 -17.58
N THR A 46 -0.54 5.16 -17.05
CA THR A 46 -0.70 4.85 -15.62
C THR A 46 0.62 4.94 -14.86
N GLY A 47 1.72 5.31 -15.52
CA GLY A 47 3.04 5.36 -14.90
C GLY A 47 3.42 4.00 -14.29
N PRO A 48 3.90 3.96 -13.04
CA PRO A 48 4.25 2.72 -12.36
C PRO A 48 3.04 2.00 -11.73
N PHE A 49 1.81 2.53 -11.82
CA PHE A 49 0.68 2.07 -11.01
C PHE A 49 -0.17 0.98 -11.69
N ASN A 50 -0.52 -0.06 -10.95
CA ASN A 50 -1.68 -0.90 -11.28
C ASN A 50 -2.93 -0.21 -10.70
N VAL A 51 -3.59 0.60 -11.53
CA VAL A 51 -4.73 1.44 -11.14
C VAL A 51 -5.97 0.56 -10.96
N PRO A 52 -6.64 0.58 -9.79
CA PRO A 52 -7.84 -0.20 -9.56
C PRO A 52 -9.05 0.36 -10.33
N SER A 53 -10.02 -0.51 -10.58
CA SER A 53 -11.32 -0.19 -11.20
C SER A 53 -12.30 0.49 -10.23
N ASN A 54 -12.06 0.32 -8.93
CA ASN A 54 -12.82 0.89 -7.83
C ASN A 54 -11.96 0.95 -6.57
N ASN A 55 -12.35 1.73 -5.57
CA ASN A 55 -11.60 1.86 -4.31
C ASN A 55 -12.10 0.96 -3.19
N SER A 56 -12.96 -0.03 -3.47
CA SER A 56 -13.56 -0.89 -2.44
C SER A 56 -12.50 -1.77 -1.78
N PRO A 57 -12.71 -2.18 -0.52
CA PRO A 57 -11.79 -3.08 0.15
C PRO A 57 -11.96 -4.50 -0.37
N VAL A 58 -10.93 -5.32 -0.13
CA VAL A 58 -11.01 -6.76 -0.21
C VAL A 58 -11.27 -7.28 1.20
N THR A 59 -12.44 -7.88 1.42
CA THR A 59 -12.86 -8.48 2.71
C THR A 59 -12.78 -10.01 2.70
N ASP A 60 -12.63 -10.62 1.53
CA ASP A 60 -12.34 -12.04 1.38
C ASP A 60 -10.84 -12.24 1.14
N VAL A 61 -10.13 -12.65 2.19
CA VAL A 61 -8.67 -12.90 2.14
C VAL A 61 -8.26 -14.05 1.22
N THR A 62 -9.22 -14.84 0.74
CA THR A 62 -9.00 -15.91 -0.26
C THR A 62 -9.19 -15.44 -1.70
N SER A 63 -9.65 -14.20 -1.91
CA SER A 63 -9.87 -13.62 -3.22
C SER A 63 -8.56 -13.34 -3.97
N ASP A 64 -8.54 -13.55 -5.28
CA ASP A 64 -7.45 -13.12 -6.17
C ASP A 64 -7.19 -11.60 -6.09
N ASN A 65 -8.20 -10.81 -5.70
CA ASN A 65 -8.04 -9.37 -5.50
C ASN A 65 -7.10 -9.05 -4.31
N MET A 66 -6.77 -9.99 -3.43
CA MET A 66 -5.74 -9.78 -2.40
C MET A 66 -4.35 -9.50 -3.01
N PHE A 67 -4.11 -9.91 -4.25
CA PHE A 67 -2.85 -9.71 -4.94
C PHE A 67 -2.51 -8.22 -5.11
N CYS A 68 -3.37 -7.47 -5.81
CA CYS A 68 -3.14 -6.07 -6.17
C CYS A 68 -4.42 -5.21 -6.15
N GLY A 69 -5.50 -5.70 -5.53
CA GLY A 69 -6.83 -5.10 -5.61
C GLY A 69 -7.53 -5.44 -6.93
N ALA A 70 -8.70 -4.84 -7.13
CA ALA A 70 -9.49 -5.00 -8.36
C ALA A 70 -8.90 -4.17 -9.52
N VAL A 71 -7.71 -4.55 -10.01
CA VAL A 71 -6.95 -3.81 -11.04
C VAL A 71 -7.77 -3.62 -12.31
N GLY A 72 -7.98 -2.37 -12.71
CA GLY A 72 -8.64 -1.99 -13.97
C GLY A 72 -7.64 -1.75 -15.09
N ASN A 73 -6.58 -0.98 -14.81
CA ASN A 73 -5.51 -0.68 -15.77
C ASN A 73 -4.15 -1.08 -15.17
N LYS A 74 -3.33 -1.78 -15.95
CA LYS A 74 -1.97 -2.16 -15.55
C LYS A 74 -1.01 -0.97 -15.68
N ALA A 75 0.12 -1.05 -14.99
CA ALA A 75 1.21 -0.09 -15.14
C ALA A 75 1.74 -0.07 -16.58
N THR A 76 2.03 1.12 -17.09
CA THR A 76 2.53 1.37 -18.45
C THR A 76 4.04 1.62 -18.49
N SER A 77 4.68 1.80 -17.33
CA SER A 77 6.13 2.03 -17.23
C SER A 77 6.73 1.36 -15.99
N THR A 78 8.05 1.16 -16.03
CA THR A 78 8.85 0.62 -14.91
C THR A 78 10.03 1.55 -14.63
N PRO A 79 9.80 2.70 -13.97
CA PRO A 79 10.84 3.69 -13.73
C PRO A 79 11.96 3.13 -12.84
N SER A 80 13.19 3.57 -13.10
CA SER A 80 14.36 3.12 -12.34
C SER A 80 14.55 3.91 -11.05
N ILE A 81 14.80 3.19 -9.96
CA ILE A 81 15.06 3.69 -8.61
C ILE A 81 16.46 3.25 -8.19
N ASP A 82 17.33 4.22 -7.92
CA ASP A 82 18.67 4.00 -7.41
C ASP A 82 18.67 4.16 -5.89
N LEU A 83 18.82 3.04 -5.17
CA LEU A 83 18.76 3.05 -3.70
C LEU A 83 19.92 3.83 -3.06
N SER A 84 21.01 4.09 -3.80
CA SER A 84 22.10 4.95 -3.31
C SER A 84 21.70 6.42 -3.20
N LYS A 85 20.62 6.84 -3.88
CA LYS A 85 20.07 8.20 -3.81
C LYS A 85 18.99 8.36 -2.74
N GLY A 86 18.67 7.29 -2.02
CA GLY A 86 17.64 7.23 -1.01
C GLY A 86 16.80 5.97 -1.17
N ASN A 87 16.64 5.23 -0.08
CA ASN A 87 15.97 3.93 -0.05
C ASN A 87 14.60 3.99 0.64
N THR A 88 14.06 5.19 0.90
CA THR A 88 12.70 5.34 1.42
C THR A 88 11.69 5.51 0.30
N ILE A 89 10.55 4.83 0.41
CA ILE A 89 9.39 4.96 -0.47
C ILE A 89 8.17 5.41 0.33
N SER A 90 7.48 6.43 -0.16
CA SER A 90 6.33 7.05 0.50
C SER A 90 5.08 6.91 -0.35
N PHE A 91 4.01 6.40 0.25
CA PHE A 91 2.70 6.19 -0.39
C PHE A 91 1.69 7.16 0.20
N TYR A 92 1.02 7.93 -0.66
CA TYR A 92 -0.06 8.81 -0.29
C TYR A 92 -1.38 8.19 -0.70
N TRP A 93 -2.38 8.29 0.17
CA TRP A 93 -3.68 7.67 -0.01
C TRP A 93 -4.79 8.70 -0.13
N GLY A 94 -5.74 8.43 -1.01
CA GLY A 94 -6.93 9.26 -1.24
C GLY A 94 -8.05 8.42 -1.83
N SER A 95 -9.17 9.06 -2.20
CA SER A 95 -10.35 8.35 -2.72
C SER A 95 -10.15 7.75 -4.11
N GLY A 96 -9.21 8.27 -4.90
CA GLY A 96 -8.96 7.87 -6.29
C GLY A 96 -9.95 8.36 -7.34
N TYR A 97 -11.12 8.82 -6.94
CA TYR A 97 -12.11 9.42 -7.86
C TYR A 97 -11.92 10.92 -8.04
N SER A 98 -11.18 11.57 -7.14
CA SER A 98 -10.87 12.98 -7.21
C SER A 98 -9.54 13.27 -6.52
N ALA A 99 -8.74 14.14 -7.13
CA ALA A 99 -7.48 14.61 -6.55
C ALA A 99 -7.71 15.38 -5.24
N GLY A 100 -6.67 15.43 -4.39
CA GLY A 100 -6.68 16.22 -3.15
C GLY A 100 -7.54 15.64 -2.01
N THR A 101 -7.98 14.39 -2.14
CA THR A 101 -8.66 13.65 -1.07
C THR A 101 -7.64 12.88 -0.22
N THR A 102 -7.98 12.63 1.05
CA THR A 102 -7.16 11.86 1.98
C THR A 102 -7.81 10.54 2.34
N TRP A 103 -7.02 9.64 2.90
CA TRP A 103 -7.49 8.37 3.48
C TRP A 103 -8.50 8.62 4.61
N PRO A 104 -9.62 7.87 4.71
CA PRO A 104 -10.64 8.17 5.72
C PRO A 104 -10.40 7.49 7.08
N HIS A 105 -9.59 6.43 7.13
CA HIS A 105 -9.43 5.56 8.30
C HIS A 105 -8.15 5.85 9.09
N ASN A 106 -8.06 5.38 10.32
CA ASN A 106 -6.92 5.65 11.20
C ASN A 106 -6.55 4.47 12.11
N THR A 107 -7.05 3.27 11.82
CA THR A 107 -6.98 2.12 12.71
C THR A 107 -6.62 0.88 11.92
N GLY A 108 -5.41 0.38 12.16
CA GLY A 108 -4.91 -0.86 11.59
C GLY A 108 -3.51 -0.73 10.99
N PRO A 109 -2.90 -1.88 10.65
CA PRO A 109 -1.53 -1.94 10.18
C PRO A 109 -1.38 -1.52 8.71
N MET A 110 -0.13 -1.28 8.33
CA MET A 110 0.26 -1.04 6.94
C MET A 110 1.50 -1.86 6.60
N PHE A 111 1.63 -2.29 5.35
CA PHE A 111 2.68 -3.19 4.92
C PHE A 111 3.32 -2.74 3.61
N LEU A 112 4.60 -3.04 3.48
CA LEU A 112 5.31 -3.02 2.21
C LEU A 112 5.78 -4.43 1.88
N TYR A 113 5.35 -4.93 0.73
CA TYR A 113 5.81 -6.18 0.15
C TYR A 113 6.46 -5.91 -1.20
N MET A 114 7.45 -6.72 -1.56
CA MET A 114 8.09 -6.66 -2.88
C MET A 114 8.27 -8.05 -3.45
N ALA A 115 8.18 -8.20 -4.76
CA ALA A 115 8.48 -9.45 -5.46
C ALA A 115 9.31 -9.15 -6.69
N LYS A 116 10.40 -9.89 -6.89
CA LYS A 116 11.24 -9.74 -8.07
C LYS A 116 10.50 -10.28 -9.29
N CYS A 117 10.48 -9.51 -10.37
CA CYS A 117 9.83 -9.88 -11.63
C CYS A 117 10.75 -10.83 -12.42
N ASP A 118 10.15 -11.79 -13.14
CA ASP A 118 10.84 -12.85 -13.87
C ASP A 118 11.26 -12.45 -15.29
N GLY A 119 10.92 -11.24 -15.73
CA GLY A 119 11.15 -10.76 -17.09
C GLY A 119 11.53 -9.29 -17.22
N ALA A 120 11.27 -8.74 -18.42
CA ALA A 120 11.57 -7.36 -18.77
C ALA A 120 10.64 -6.33 -18.10
N ASP A 121 9.54 -6.78 -17.52
CA ASP A 121 8.62 -6.03 -16.67
C ASP A 121 7.89 -7.01 -15.74
N CYS A 122 6.85 -6.54 -15.04
CA CYS A 122 6.08 -7.32 -14.08
C CYS A 122 4.71 -7.78 -14.64
N SER A 123 4.51 -7.73 -15.97
CA SER A 123 3.23 -8.05 -16.62
C SER A 123 2.83 -9.52 -16.53
N SER A 124 3.79 -10.42 -16.37
CA SER A 124 3.63 -11.87 -16.16
C SER A 124 3.22 -12.23 -14.73
N MET A 125 3.29 -11.30 -13.79
CA MET A 125 3.06 -11.58 -12.38
C MET A 125 1.56 -11.73 -12.07
N THR A 126 1.23 -12.84 -11.43
CA THR A 126 -0.13 -13.26 -11.07
C THR A 126 -0.16 -13.81 -9.64
N PRO A 127 -1.35 -13.98 -9.04
CA PRO A 127 -1.47 -14.59 -7.71
C PRO A 127 -0.81 -15.98 -7.60
N SER A 128 -0.84 -16.78 -8.67
CA SER A 128 -0.36 -18.16 -8.65
C SER A 128 1.17 -18.27 -8.72
N ASN A 129 1.85 -17.40 -9.45
CA ASN A 129 3.28 -17.48 -9.72
C ASN A 129 4.15 -16.50 -8.92
N THR A 130 3.54 -15.57 -8.18
CA THR A 130 4.30 -14.56 -7.43
C THR A 130 4.54 -15.01 -6.00
N ASN A 131 5.75 -14.77 -5.51
CA ASN A 131 6.10 -14.85 -4.09
C ASN A 131 6.63 -13.48 -3.67
N PHE A 132 5.91 -12.84 -2.75
CA PHE A 132 6.35 -11.59 -2.14
C PHE A 132 7.25 -11.86 -0.95
N ILE A 133 8.14 -10.92 -0.67
CA ILE A 133 8.76 -10.75 0.64
C ILE A 133 8.07 -9.62 1.38
N LYS A 134 7.89 -9.75 2.70
CA LYS A 134 7.53 -8.61 3.53
C LYS A 134 8.79 -7.79 3.77
N VAL A 135 8.81 -6.55 3.28
CA VAL A 135 9.95 -5.65 3.42
C VAL A 135 9.90 -4.93 4.75
N GLU A 136 8.74 -4.38 5.09
CA GLU A 136 8.52 -3.66 6.33
C GLU A 136 7.02 -3.65 6.66
N GLN A 137 6.71 -3.43 7.94
CA GLN A 137 5.34 -3.25 8.43
C GLN A 137 5.30 -2.14 9.46
N GLN A 138 4.15 -1.48 9.58
CA GLN A 138 3.90 -0.40 10.53
C GLN A 138 2.61 -0.67 11.30
N GLY A 139 2.70 -0.61 12.63
CA GLY A 139 1.54 -0.64 13.53
C GLY A 139 1.39 0.69 14.26
N PHE A 140 1.98 0.82 15.45
CA PHE A 140 1.82 1.95 16.36
C PHE A 140 3.01 2.92 16.33
N VAL A 141 2.70 4.22 16.27
CA VAL A 141 3.64 5.33 16.46
C VAL A 141 3.05 6.26 17.50
N ASN A 142 3.81 6.56 18.57
CA ASN A 142 3.38 7.44 19.67
C ASN A 142 2.00 7.06 20.28
N GLY A 143 1.73 5.77 20.41
CA GLY A 143 0.49 5.25 21.03
C GLY A 143 -0.75 5.32 20.15
N GLN A 144 -0.62 5.63 18.85
CA GLN A 144 -1.68 5.58 17.85
C GLN A 144 -1.24 4.71 16.68
N TRP A 145 -2.19 4.14 15.93
CA TRP A 145 -1.86 3.48 14.67
C TRP A 145 -1.21 4.49 13.70
N ALA A 146 -0.10 4.10 13.06
CA ALA A 146 0.60 4.89 12.05
C ALA A 146 -0.32 5.30 10.89
N GLN A 147 -1.34 4.49 10.60
CA GLN A 147 -2.39 4.78 9.62
C GLN A 147 -3.10 6.12 9.87
N ALA A 148 -3.14 6.63 11.12
CA ALA A 148 -3.70 7.94 11.43
C ALA A 148 -3.03 9.10 10.67
N ALA A 149 -1.75 8.94 10.29
CA ALA A 149 -1.04 9.91 9.47
C ALA A 149 -1.66 10.07 8.08
N LEU A 150 -2.10 8.96 7.46
CA LEU A 150 -2.78 8.98 6.16
C LEU A 150 -4.06 9.81 6.19
N LYS A 151 -4.81 9.73 7.30
CA LYS A 151 -6.02 10.53 7.50
C LYS A 151 -5.74 12.03 7.56
N ALA A 152 -4.58 12.40 8.10
CA ALA A 152 -4.08 13.77 8.12
C ALA A 152 -3.43 14.21 6.80
N GLY A 153 -3.47 13.37 5.75
CA GLY A 153 -2.88 13.65 4.44
C GLY A 153 -1.37 13.47 4.37
N GLN A 154 -0.75 12.89 5.40
CA GLN A 154 0.66 12.50 5.39
C GLN A 154 0.84 11.13 4.71
N PRO A 155 2.03 10.81 4.17
CA PRO A 155 2.27 9.51 3.55
C PRO A 155 2.51 8.41 4.60
N ALA A 156 2.38 7.16 4.15
CA ALA A 156 3.02 6.02 4.78
C ALA A 156 4.40 5.83 4.14
N THR A 157 5.46 5.96 4.93
CA THR A 157 6.86 5.92 4.44
C THR A 157 7.56 4.67 4.96
N PHE A 158 8.11 3.87 4.05
CA PHE A 158 8.81 2.62 4.34
C PHE A 158 10.24 2.67 3.80
N THR A 159 11.10 1.80 4.32
CA THR A 159 12.51 1.65 3.96
C THR A 159 12.70 0.37 3.16
N ILE A 160 13.19 0.51 1.94
CA ILE A 160 13.65 -0.61 1.11
C ILE A 160 15.08 -0.99 1.57
N PRO A 161 15.40 -2.27 1.78
CA PRO A 161 16.77 -2.70 2.09
C PRO A 161 17.73 -2.17 1.05
N SER A 162 18.74 -1.42 1.48
CA SER A 162 19.71 -0.79 0.57
C SER A 162 20.53 -1.81 -0.22
N ASP A 163 20.60 -3.05 0.26
CA ASP A 163 21.30 -4.16 -0.37
C ASP A 163 20.39 -5.03 -1.26
N LEU A 164 19.09 -4.72 -1.40
CA LEU A 164 18.16 -5.47 -2.25
C LEU A 164 18.72 -5.62 -3.67
N ALA A 165 18.80 -6.86 -4.14
CA ALA A 165 19.37 -7.19 -5.45
C ALA A 165 18.73 -6.38 -6.58
N SER A 166 19.57 -5.79 -7.43
CA SER A 166 19.10 -4.99 -8.56
C SER A 166 18.18 -5.80 -9.50
N GLY A 167 17.16 -5.16 -10.04
CA GLY A 167 16.22 -5.71 -11.03
C GLY A 167 14.82 -5.14 -10.87
N LYS A 168 13.87 -5.67 -11.63
CA LYS A 168 12.49 -5.19 -11.66
C LYS A 168 11.69 -5.84 -10.53
N TYR A 169 10.86 -5.04 -9.88
CA TYR A 169 10.05 -5.46 -8.74
C TYR A 169 8.61 -5.01 -8.89
N LEU A 170 7.70 -5.91 -8.57
CA LEU A 170 6.32 -5.58 -8.21
C LEU A 170 6.33 -5.19 -6.73
N VAL A 171 5.86 -3.98 -6.46
CA VAL A 171 5.79 -3.40 -5.12
C VAL A 171 4.33 -3.37 -4.70
N ARG A 172 3.98 -4.13 -3.67
CA ARG A 172 2.64 -4.22 -3.09
C ARG A 172 2.63 -3.48 -1.76
N HIS A 173 2.02 -2.31 -1.73
CA HIS A 173 1.69 -1.61 -0.49
C HIS A 173 0.28 -1.98 -0.06
N GLU A 174 0.05 -2.17 1.23
CA GLU A 174 -1.27 -2.51 1.75
C GLU A 174 -1.57 -1.72 3.01
N VAL A 175 -2.79 -1.21 3.08
CA VAL A 175 -3.41 -0.68 4.29
C VAL A 175 -4.52 -1.64 4.69
N ILE A 176 -4.56 -2.06 5.97
CA ILE A 176 -5.70 -2.80 6.51
C ILE A 176 -6.44 -1.87 7.47
N ASN A 177 -7.70 -1.56 7.18
CA ASN A 177 -8.58 -0.92 8.15
C ASN A 177 -9.23 -2.00 9.02
N LEU A 178 -9.14 -1.84 10.34
CA LEU A 178 -9.69 -2.78 11.33
C LEU A 178 -10.82 -2.15 12.14
N ALA A 179 -11.27 -0.93 11.81
CA ALA A 179 -12.21 -0.19 12.64
C ALA A 179 -13.57 -0.87 12.84
N ASN A 180 -14.03 -1.64 11.84
CA ASN A 180 -15.34 -2.33 11.85
C ASN A 180 -15.22 -3.83 11.53
N THR A 181 -14.58 -4.14 10.41
CA THR A 181 -14.19 -5.47 9.94
C THR A 181 -12.76 -5.38 9.40
N ASP A 182 -12.18 -6.49 8.99
CA ASP A 182 -10.95 -6.51 8.20
C ASP A 182 -11.22 -6.04 6.76
N GLU A 183 -10.84 -4.80 6.48
CA GLU A 183 -10.92 -4.19 5.15
C GLU A 183 -9.51 -4.03 4.58
N ASN A 184 -9.13 -4.90 3.65
CA ASN A 184 -7.79 -4.93 3.08
C ASN A 184 -7.73 -4.09 1.80
N PHE A 185 -6.74 -3.20 1.68
CA PHE A 185 -6.53 -2.35 0.51
C PHE A 185 -5.13 -2.60 -0.09
N PRO A 186 -4.95 -3.70 -0.84
CA PRO A 186 -3.73 -3.93 -1.59
C PRO A 186 -3.65 -3.00 -2.80
N ALA A 187 -2.48 -2.39 -2.99
CA ALA A 187 -2.16 -1.54 -4.13
C ALA A 187 -0.79 -1.91 -4.68
N CYS A 188 -0.71 -2.16 -5.99
CA CYS A 188 0.54 -2.54 -6.64
C CYS A 188 1.09 -1.44 -7.54
N SER A 189 2.41 -1.35 -7.56
CA SER A 189 3.20 -0.55 -8.49
C SER A 189 4.43 -1.33 -8.95
N GLN A 190 5.16 -0.86 -9.96
CA GLN A 190 6.38 -1.52 -10.43
C GLN A 190 7.54 -0.55 -10.64
N PHE A 191 8.74 -1.00 -10.27
CA PHE A 191 9.97 -0.21 -10.31
C PHE A 191 11.16 -1.09 -10.71
N ASP A 192 12.18 -0.47 -11.33
CA ASP A 192 13.47 -1.10 -11.59
C ASP A 192 14.48 -0.65 -10.53
N ILE A 193 14.70 -1.50 -9.52
CA ILE A 193 15.55 -1.22 -8.37
C ILE A 193 17.02 -1.46 -8.74
N THR A 194 17.90 -0.55 -8.34
CA THR A 194 19.34 -0.66 -8.57
C THR A 194 20.14 -0.30 -7.31
N GLY A 195 21.39 -0.79 -7.23
CA GLY A 195 22.35 -0.41 -6.19
C GLY A 195 22.66 -1.50 -5.16
N GLY A 196 21.90 -2.61 -5.15
CA GLY A 196 22.12 -3.75 -4.26
C GLY A 196 22.33 -5.08 -4.99
N SER A 197 22.68 -6.13 -4.23
CA SER A 197 23.07 -7.47 -4.73
C SER A 197 22.57 -8.65 -3.89
N ASN A 198 21.87 -8.39 -2.78
CA ASN A 198 21.37 -9.41 -1.86
C ASN A 198 19.99 -9.91 -2.32
N ASP A 199 19.89 -11.20 -2.66
CA ASP A 199 18.66 -11.77 -3.18
C ASP A 199 17.80 -12.35 -2.05
N TYR A 200 16.63 -11.75 -1.84
CA TYR A 200 15.66 -12.17 -0.84
C TYR A 200 14.51 -13.00 -1.41
N SER A 201 14.51 -13.33 -2.72
CA SER A 201 13.34 -13.89 -3.42
C SER A 201 12.80 -15.22 -2.84
N SER A 202 13.62 -15.94 -2.07
CA SER A 202 13.25 -17.19 -1.38
C SER A 202 13.01 -17.03 0.13
N ALA A 203 13.23 -15.86 0.69
CA ALA A 203 13.22 -15.62 2.13
C ALA A 203 11.83 -15.18 2.62
N LYS A 204 11.28 -15.87 3.64
CA LYS A 204 10.06 -15.46 4.35
C LYS A 204 8.93 -15.04 3.40
N THR A 205 8.63 -15.90 2.44
CA THR A 205 7.74 -15.55 1.33
C THR A 205 6.27 -15.52 1.71
N ALA A 206 5.50 -14.71 0.98
CA ALA A 206 4.06 -14.54 1.10
C ALA A 206 3.39 -14.65 -0.28
N LYS A 207 2.26 -15.35 -0.35
CA LYS A 207 1.38 -15.40 -1.53
C LYS A 207 0.08 -14.67 -1.21
N PHE A 208 -0.45 -13.92 -2.17
CA PHE A 208 -1.74 -13.25 -2.03
C PHE A 208 -2.65 -13.66 -3.18
N PRO A 209 -3.75 -14.39 -2.92
CA PRO A 209 -4.21 -14.89 -1.61
C PRO A 209 -3.30 -16.01 -1.03
N GLY A 210 -3.45 -16.28 0.27
CA GLY A 210 -2.81 -17.42 0.97
C GLY A 210 -1.95 -17.07 2.18
N ALA A 211 -1.32 -15.89 2.22
CA ALA A 211 -0.50 -15.45 3.34
C ALA A 211 -1.33 -15.03 4.56
N TYR A 212 -2.60 -14.67 4.34
CA TYR A 212 -3.55 -14.33 5.38
C TYR A 212 -4.64 -15.41 5.48
N SER A 213 -5.11 -15.66 6.69
CA SER A 213 -6.30 -16.44 6.99
C SER A 213 -7.33 -15.57 7.70
N ALA A 214 -8.62 -15.81 7.46
CA ALA A 214 -9.70 -15.12 8.18
C ALA A 214 -9.65 -15.35 9.71
N THR A 215 -8.88 -16.35 10.16
CA THR A 215 -8.66 -16.66 11.58
C THR A 215 -7.38 -16.07 12.15
N ASP A 216 -6.59 -15.31 11.38
CA ASP A 216 -5.38 -14.67 11.88
C ASP A 216 -5.73 -13.71 13.01
N ALA A 217 -5.02 -13.82 14.14
CA ALA A 217 -5.32 -13.04 15.34
C ALA A 217 -5.33 -11.52 15.07
N GLY A 218 -4.47 -11.04 14.16
CA GLY A 218 -4.43 -9.64 13.75
C GLY A 218 -5.64 -9.15 12.95
N LEU A 219 -6.38 -10.05 12.29
CA LEU A 219 -7.59 -9.74 11.54
C LEU A 219 -8.85 -9.94 12.41
N VAL A 220 -8.88 -10.99 13.21
CA VAL A 220 -9.99 -11.31 14.13
C VAL A 220 -10.24 -10.20 15.17
N VAL A 221 -9.22 -9.40 15.50
CA VAL A 221 -9.38 -8.26 16.42
C VAL A 221 -10.12 -7.07 15.82
N ALA A 222 -10.51 -7.09 14.53
CA ALA A 222 -11.27 -6.01 13.93
C ALA A 222 -12.57 -5.67 14.71
N GLY A 223 -13.05 -4.44 14.55
CA GLY A 223 -14.21 -3.94 15.27
C GLY A 223 -13.85 -3.43 16.66
N SER A 224 -14.59 -3.81 17.70
CA SER A 224 -14.40 -3.23 19.03
C SER A 224 -13.10 -3.66 19.72
N ALA A 225 -12.59 -4.87 19.43
CA ALA A 225 -11.42 -5.43 20.11
C ALA A 225 -10.12 -4.68 19.78
N VAL A 226 -9.96 -4.19 18.54
CA VAL A 226 -8.75 -3.49 18.08
C VAL A 226 -8.44 -2.26 18.94
N TYR A 227 -9.47 -1.61 19.50
CA TYR A 227 -9.30 -0.41 20.32
C TYR A 227 -8.69 -0.69 21.69
N SER A 228 -8.62 -1.97 22.12
CA SER A 228 -7.89 -2.39 23.32
C SER A 228 -6.38 -2.56 23.08
N ILE A 229 -5.95 -2.60 21.81
CA ILE A 229 -4.55 -2.74 21.42
C ILE A 229 -3.92 -1.34 21.33
N LYS A 230 -2.75 -1.16 21.95
CA LYS A 230 -2.09 0.16 22.09
C LYS A 230 -0.60 0.18 21.71
N SER A 231 -0.08 -0.93 21.22
CA SER A 231 1.34 -1.08 20.88
C SER A 231 1.55 -2.26 19.94
N ASP A 232 2.63 -2.24 19.17
CA ASP A 232 3.04 -3.35 18.29
C ASP A 232 3.23 -4.66 19.06
N ALA A 233 3.78 -4.61 20.28
CA ALA A 233 3.96 -5.80 21.11
C ALA A 233 2.64 -6.50 21.52
N ALA A 234 1.51 -5.79 21.42
CA ALA A 234 0.18 -6.30 21.73
C ALA A 234 -0.62 -6.66 20.46
N TYR A 235 -0.07 -6.39 19.27
CA TYR A 235 -0.69 -6.68 18.00
C TYR A 235 0.05 -7.81 17.27
N VAL A 236 -0.70 -8.82 16.82
CA VAL A 236 -0.13 -9.90 15.99
C VAL A 236 -0.33 -9.52 14.54
N PHE A 237 0.74 -9.12 13.85
CA PHE A 237 0.66 -8.82 12.43
C PHE A 237 0.40 -10.09 11.61
N PRO A 238 -0.50 -10.06 10.60
CA PRO A 238 -0.70 -11.19 9.70
C PRO A 238 0.46 -11.33 8.69
N GLY A 239 0.58 -12.53 8.10
CA GLY A 239 1.65 -12.88 7.17
C GLY A 239 3.02 -13.10 7.84
N PRO A 240 4.09 -13.34 7.06
CA PRO A 240 5.42 -13.60 7.59
C PRO A 240 6.04 -12.35 8.22
N ASP A 241 7.06 -12.49 9.06
CA ASP A 241 7.84 -11.36 9.56
C ASP A 241 8.56 -10.62 8.41
N PRO A 242 8.86 -9.32 8.58
CA PRO A 242 9.76 -8.62 7.66
C PRO A 242 11.10 -9.35 7.48
N ILE A 243 11.65 -9.24 6.28
CA ILE A 243 13.02 -9.71 5.99
C ILE A 243 14.05 -8.88 6.78
N ASN A 244 15.12 -9.54 7.19
CA ASN A 244 16.30 -8.94 7.78
C ASN A 244 17.48 -9.08 6.81
N PRO A 245 18.55 -8.27 6.94
CA PRO A 245 19.70 -8.33 6.04
C PRO A 245 20.35 -9.71 5.87
N THR A 246 20.27 -10.56 6.89
CA THR A 246 20.83 -11.92 6.89
C THR A 246 19.96 -12.96 6.19
N ASP A 247 18.71 -12.63 5.85
CA ASP A 247 17.79 -13.58 5.22
C ASP A 247 18.07 -13.75 3.72
N GLY A 248 18.81 -12.82 3.12
CA GLY A 248 19.16 -12.85 1.72
C GLY A 248 20.28 -13.84 1.41
N SER A 249 20.24 -14.38 0.20
CA SER A 249 21.36 -15.13 -0.37
C SER A 249 22.22 -14.13 -1.13
N SER A 250 23.33 -13.70 -0.54
CA SER A 250 24.30 -12.90 -1.26
C SER A 250 24.73 -13.65 -2.52
N SER A 251 24.60 -13.03 -3.69
CA SER A 251 25.21 -13.52 -4.93
C SER A 251 26.73 -13.28 -4.88
N GLY A 252 27.38 -13.87 -3.86
CA GLY A 252 28.81 -13.89 -3.73
C GLY A 252 29.37 -14.81 -4.81
N SER A 253 29.95 -14.20 -5.85
CA SER A 253 31.09 -14.79 -6.56
C SER A 253 32.27 -14.91 -5.59
N GLY A 254 32.11 -15.78 -4.58
CA GLY A 254 33.20 -16.27 -3.76
C GLY A 254 33.76 -17.48 -4.47
N SER A 255 34.76 -17.27 -5.33
CA SER A 255 35.62 -18.36 -5.80
C SER A 255 36.30 -18.99 -4.58
N SER A 256 35.65 -19.99 -3.98
CA SER A 256 36.34 -20.92 -3.09
C SER A 256 37.25 -21.76 -3.98
N VAL A 257 38.49 -21.33 -4.11
CA VAL A 257 39.57 -22.16 -4.64
C VAL A 257 39.74 -23.30 -3.64
N SER A 258 39.20 -24.47 -3.98
CA SER A 258 39.55 -25.73 -3.32
C SER A 258 40.98 -26.10 -3.70
N PRO A 259 41.91 -26.30 -2.74
CA PRO A 259 43.07 -27.11 -3.01
C PRO A 259 42.66 -28.58 -2.90
N SER A 260 42.75 -29.29 -4.02
CA SER A 260 42.80 -30.75 -4.03
C SER A 260 43.92 -31.24 -3.12
N GLY A 261 43.60 -32.15 -2.20
CA GLY A 261 44.56 -32.79 -1.32
C GLY A 261 43.96 -34.01 -0.65
N SER A 262 43.91 -35.12 -1.39
CA SER A 262 43.56 -36.45 -0.89
C SER A 262 44.69 -37.03 -0.04
N VAL A 263 44.40 -37.44 1.19
CA VAL A 263 45.06 -38.58 1.86
C VAL A 263 44.14 -39.15 2.95
N SER A 264 43.87 -40.44 2.84
CA SER A 264 43.07 -41.24 3.77
C SER A 264 44.01 -42.09 4.63
N ILE A 265 43.93 -42.04 5.96
CA ILE A 265 44.34 -43.16 6.86
C ILE A 265 43.49 -43.16 8.15
N GLY A 266 42.68 -44.22 8.30
CA GLY A 266 42.63 -45.14 9.45
C GLY A 266 42.42 -44.68 10.91
N SER A 267 41.21 -44.95 11.41
CA SER A 267 40.83 -45.61 12.69
C SER A 267 41.61 -45.39 13.99
N SER A 268 40.92 -44.98 15.07
CA SER A 268 40.53 -45.85 16.22
C SER A 268 40.05 -45.04 17.43
N ALA A 269 39.14 -45.66 18.19
CA ALA A 269 38.46 -45.14 19.39
C ALA A 269 39.35 -45.05 20.65
N SER A 270 38.98 -44.18 21.60
CA SER A 270 38.94 -44.50 23.04
C SER A 270 38.35 -43.37 23.91
N ASN A 271 37.55 -43.79 24.89
CA ASN A 271 37.02 -43.07 26.04
C ASN A 271 38.07 -42.21 26.79
N SER A 272 37.66 -41.06 27.33
CA SER A 272 37.41 -40.89 28.79
C SER A 272 37.19 -39.43 29.18
N SER A 273 36.26 -39.28 30.11
CA SER A 273 35.94 -38.12 30.96
C SER A 273 37.14 -37.53 31.69
N VAL A 274 37.27 -36.19 31.70
CA VAL A 274 37.80 -35.43 32.85
C VAL A 274 37.14 -34.04 32.88
N ALA A 275 36.51 -33.72 34.01
CA ALA A 275 36.07 -32.39 34.38
C ALA A 275 37.27 -31.58 34.90
N ILE A 276 37.45 -30.35 34.42
CA ILE A 276 38.41 -29.40 34.99
C ILE A 276 37.77 -28.01 35.04
N HIS A 277 37.50 -27.56 36.25
CA HIS A 277 37.26 -26.16 36.58
C HIS A 277 38.54 -25.35 36.36
N PRO A 278 38.42 -24.06 36.01
CA PRO A 278 39.16 -23.07 36.78
C PRO A 278 38.29 -21.92 37.27
N THR A 279 38.48 -21.61 38.55
CA THR A 279 38.34 -20.29 39.19
C THR A 279 39.33 -19.32 38.52
N SER A 280 39.24 -17.99 38.52
CA SER A 280 38.62 -17.00 39.40
C SER A 280 38.78 -15.59 38.77
N ILE A 281 37.98 -14.62 39.24
CA ILE A 281 38.16 -13.14 39.34
C ILE A 281 38.47 -12.26 38.10
N LEU A 282 37.64 -11.23 37.86
CA LEU A 282 37.83 -9.85 38.36
C LEU A 282 36.69 -8.93 37.90
N ALA A 283 36.21 -8.10 38.84
CA ALA A 283 35.28 -7.00 38.61
C ALA A 283 36.03 -5.75 38.12
N VAL A 284 35.48 -5.03 37.15
CA VAL A 284 35.72 -3.58 36.99
C VAL A 284 34.43 -2.91 36.51
N SER A 285 33.95 -1.99 37.35
CA SER A 285 32.93 -0.99 37.05
C SER A 285 33.56 0.10 36.17
N ALA A 286 32.92 0.46 35.06
CA ALA A 286 33.23 1.69 34.34
C ALA A 286 31.97 2.26 33.70
N ALA A 287 31.61 3.45 34.16
CA ALA A 287 30.51 4.27 33.69
C ALA A 287 30.71 4.74 32.24
N ILE A 288 29.62 4.81 31.48
CA ILE A 288 29.58 5.42 30.14
C ILE A 288 28.88 6.80 30.27
N PRO A 289 29.41 7.87 29.65
CA PRO A 289 28.97 9.24 29.87
C PRO A 289 27.65 9.60 29.19
N ILE A 290 26.89 10.45 29.86
CA ILE A 290 25.67 11.12 29.39
C ILE A 290 26.08 12.30 28.47
N PRO A 291 25.55 12.42 27.25
CA PRO A 291 25.70 13.66 26.48
C PRO A 291 24.69 14.72 26.95
N THR A 292 25.23 15.91 27.27
CA THR A 292 24.50 17.16 27.53
C THR A 292 23.77 17.67 26.29
N PRO A 293 22.55 18.23 26.40
CA PRO A 293 21.88 18.87 25.26
C PRO A 293 22.47 20.25 24.98
N SER A 294 22.95 20.44 23.73
CA SER A 294 23.33 21.75 23.21
C SER A 294 22.11 22.62 22.97
N ALA A 295 22.14 23.83 23.51
CA ALA A 295 21.15 24.87 23.33
C ALA A 295 21.09 25.32 21.86
N VAL A 296 19.90 25.27 21.26
CA VAL A 296 19.62 25.91 19.97
C VAL A 296 19.22 27.37 20.20
N SER A 297 20.04 28.25 19.61
CA SER A 297 19.86 29.69 19.54
C SER A 297 18.61 30.03 18.73
N SER A 298 17.69 30.74 19.36
CA SER A 298 16.54 31.37 18.72
C SER A 298 16.96 32.68 18.05
N SER A 299 16.48 32.93 16.84
CA SER A 299 16.55 34.26 16.22
C SER A 299 15.19 34.62 15.60
N PRO A 300 14.81 35.90 15.63
CA PRO A 300 13.42 36.29 15.73
C PRO A 300 12.70 36.51 14.38
N ILE A 301 11.37 36.46 14.52
CA ILE A 301 10.31 36.80 13.59
C ILE A 301 10.51 38.18 12.97
N ALA A 302 10.46 38.25 11.63
CA ALA A 302 10.23 39.48 10.89
C ALA A 302 8.74 39.58 10.53
N THR A 303 8.03 40.39 11.32
CA THR A 303 6.73 40.97 11.03
C THR A 303 6.81 41.85 9.77
N MET A 304 5.97 41.57 8.77
CA MET A 304 5.53 42.59 7.82
C MET A 304 4.03 42.80 7.98
N ASN A 305 3.71 43.94 8.58
CA ASN A 305 2.41 44.58 8.57
C ASN A 305 2.40 45.61 7.42
N SER A 306 1.39 45.59 6.56
CA SER A 306 0.88 46.77 5.85
C SER A 306 -0.50 46.51 5.21
N SER A 307 -1.53 46.97 5.91
CA SER A 307 -2.49 48.00 5.47
C SER A 307 -3.31 47.82 4.17
N SER A 308 -4.58 47.50 4.38
CA SER A 308 -5.80 48.19 3.91
C SER A 308 -5.99 48.54 2.42
N THR A 309 -7.05 47.97 1.83
CA THR A 309 -8.13 48.73 1.17
C THR A 309 -9.45 47.97 1.26
N ALA A 310 -10.49 48.68 1.70
CA ALA A 310 -11.88 48.23 1.74
C ALA A 310 -12.61 48.60 0.44
N ALA A 311 -13.42 47.67 -0.07
CA ALA A 311 -14.62 47.86 -0.91
C ALA A 311 -15.10 46.45 -1.29
N GLY A 312 -16.36 46.04 -1.27
CA GLY A 312 -17.63 46.66 -0.96
C GLY A 312 -18.66 45.53 -1.09
N SER A 313 -19.64 45.53 -0.19
CA SER A 313 -20.70 44.54 -0.11
C SER A 313 -21.69 44.67 -1.29
N SER A 314 -22.04 43.55 -1.94
CA SER A 314 -23.35 43.41 -2.60
C SER A 314 -23.66 41.93 -2.89
N SER A 315 -24.75 41.44 -2.31
CA SER A 315 -25.51 40.25 -2.71
C SER A 315 -27.00 40.61 -2.60
N PRO A 316 -27.93 39.81 -3.13
CA PRO A 316 -28.14 39.50 -4.55
C PRO A 316 -29.56 39.93 -4.98
N SER A 317 -29.90 39.86 -6.27
CA SER A 317 -31.31 39.87 -6.69
C SER A 317 -31.54 38.99 -7.93
N PRO A 318 -32.72 38.36 -8.08
CA PRO A 318 -32.94 37.16 -8.90
C PRO A 318 -33.72 37.45 -10.21
N SER A 319 -33.61 36.57 -11.21
CA SER A 319 -34.63 36.21 -12.23
C SER A 319 -34.02 35.45 -13.42
N PRO A 320 -34.80 34.77 -14.29
CA PRO A 320 -35.98 33.94 -14.03
C PRO A 320 -35.86 32.54 -14.67
N SER A 321 -36.72 31.62 -14.24
CA SER A 321 -36.92 30.29 -14.83
C SER A 321 -37.36 30.35 -16.31
N PRO A 322 -36.95 29.37 -17.13
CA PRO A 322 -37.72 28.97 -18.30
C PRO A 322 -38.46 27.64 -18.08
N SER A 323 -39.67 27.66 -18.61
CA SER A 323 -40.78 26.73 -18.53
C SER A 323 -40.52 25.38 -19.21
N SER A 324 -41.20 24.35 -18.70
CA SER A 324 -41.39 23.04 -19.34
C SER A 324 -42.00 23.14 -20.74
N PRO A 325 -41.67 22.21 -21.64
CA PRO A 325 -42.61 21.73 -22.63
C PRO A 325 -42.98 20.25 -22.46
N SER A 326 -44.25 20.02 -22.71
CA SER A 326 -45.08 18.84 -22.56
C SER A 326 -44.69 17.69 -23.49
N SER A 327 -44.97 16.46 -23.05
CA SER A 327 -44.91 15.22 -23.81
C SER A 327 -45.87 15.20 -25.02
N PRO A 328 -45.50 14.46 -26.09
CA PRO A 328 -46.48 13.72 -26.88
C PRO A 328 -46.25 12.19 -26.83
N SER A 329 -47.36 11.46 -26.74
CA SER A 329 -47.51 10.01 -26.79
C SER A 329 -47.27 9.42 -28.20
N PRO A 330 -47.21 8.08 -28.38
CA PRO A 330 -46.40 7.42 -29.40
C PRO A 330 -47.11 7.13 -30.74
N SER A 331 -46.32 6.96 -31.80
CA SER A 331 -46.72 6.33 -33.08
C SER A 331 -45.91 5.05 -33.32
N PRO A 332 -46.50 3.98 -33.88
CA PRO A 332 -45.82 2.70 -34.10
C PRO A 332 -45.26 2.51 -35.53
N SER A 333 -44.12 1.83 -35.56
CA SER A 333 -43.69 0.77 -36.49
C SER A 333 -43.55 1.03 -38.00
N SER A 334 -42.30 0.91 -38.47
CA SER A 334 -41.97 0.16 -39.70
C SER A 334 -40.49 -0.29 -39.69
N LEU A 335 -40.27 -1.59 -39.93
CA LEU A 335 -38.96 -2.22 -40.13
C LEU A 335 -38.36 -1.85 -41.50
N PRO A 336 -37.02 -1.83 -41.65
CA PRO A 336 -36.37 -1.93 -42.95
C PRO A 336 -35.81 -3.33 -43.27
N THR A 337 -35.95 -3.64 -44.54
CA THR A 337 -35.63 -4.84 -45.31
C THR A 337 -34.11 -5.09 -45.43
N HIS A 338 -33.70 -6.35 -45.32
CA HIS A 338 -32.36 -6.83 -45.63
C HIS A 338 -32.14 -7.03 -47.14
N ALA A 339 -30.92 -6.70 -47.56
CA ALA A 339 -30.31 -6.94 -48.87
C ALA A 339 -28.79 -7.06 -48.54
N ILE A 340 -27.90 -7.87 -49.12
CA ILE A 340 -27.73 -8.54 -50.41
C ILE A 340 -26.62 -9.62 -50.19
N GLN A 341 -26.64 -10.77 -50.87
CA GLN A 341 -25.70 -11.11 -51.97
C GLN A 341 -25.57 -12.63 -52.25
N HIS A 342 -25.90 -12.97 -53.51
CA HIS A 342 -25.59 -14.20 -54.25
C HIS A 342 -24.06 -14.45 -54.36
N GLY A 343 -23.52 -15.64 -54.61
CA GLY A 343 -24.10 -16.93 -55.04
C GLY A 343 -23.00 -17.90 -55.49
N HIS A 344 -23.44 -18.93 -56.22
CA HIS A 344 -22.69 -19.95 -56.98
C HIS A 344 -22.16 -21.19 -56.24
N HIS A 345 -22.95 -22.27 -56.34
CA HIS A 345 -22.49 -23.65 -56.27
C HIS A 345 -22.73 -24.31 -57.64
N VAL A 346 -21.67 -24.85 -58.24
CA VAL A 346 -21.71 -25.63 -59.48
C VAL A 346 -21.70 -27.11 -59.11
N THR A 347 -22.56 -27.89 -59.76
CA THR A 347 -22.61 -29.35 -59.72
C THR A 347 -22.02 -29.92 -61.01
N HIS A 348 -21.33 -31.06 -60.93
CA HIS A 348 -21.50 -32.15 -61.92
C HIS A 348 -21.06 -33.50 -61.32
N PRO A 349 -21.65 -34.62 -61.77
CA PRO A 349 -21.37 -35.96 -61.25
C PRO A 349 -20.41 -36.74 -62.17
N THR A 350 -19.54 -37.55 -61.56
CA THR A 350 -19.25 -38.99 -61.77
C THR A 350 -17.95 -39.33 -61.06
#